data_AF-A0A9N9J7Y7-F1
#
_entry.id   AF-A0A9N9J7Y7-F1
#
_cell.length_a   1.000
_cell.length_b   1.000
_cell.length_c   1.000
_cell.angle_alpha   90.00
_cell.angle_beta   90.00
_cell.angle_gamma   90.00
#
_symmetry.space_group_name_H-M   'P 1'
#
loop_
_entity.id
_entity.type
_entity.pdbx_description
1 polymer ?
#
loop_
_entity_poly.entity_id
_entity_poly.type
_entity_poly.pdbx_seq_one_letter_code
_entity_poly.pdbx_strand_id
1 'polypeptide(L)'
;RPIGKSSYQERYLYLYRKNEWKVLEDYVIDDQKMGNKFIREPYVVRFQHLRKPNVKVTLVGCHTQPQNAYNEIKTHLCCCLNDVSSKDGENDEPIILMGDFNASGSYLNKRELSKLDGILRKNNLIWGIQHSSNTTLAARDAAYDRFIFEKASVREWIGHTRVWRFDEAWINEK
;
A
#
# COMPACT_ATOMS: atom_id res chain seq x y z
N ARG A 1 -7.02 16.46 2.21
CA ARG A 1 -7.40 16.93 3.57
C ARG A 1 -6.51 16.23 4.60
N PRO A 2 -6.23 16.81 5.78
CA PRO A 2 -5.66 16.06 6.90
C PRO A 2 -6.55 14.87 7.28
N ILE A 3 -5.93 13.76 7.68
CA ILE A 3 -6.56 12.52 8.14
C ILE A 3 -5.87 12.09 9.45
N GLY A 4 -6.66 11.61 10.40
CA GLY A 4 -6.16 11.18 11.71
C GLY A 4 -7.24 11.31 12.78
N LYS A 5 -7.35 10.31 13.66
CA LYS A 5 -8.33 10.30 14.77
C LYS A 5 -7.88 11.06 16.02
N SER A 6 -6.71 11.68 16.00
CA SER A 6 -6.15 12.45 17.11
C SER A 6 -5.86 13.91 16.71
N SER A 7 -5.30 14.70 17.63
CA SER A 7 -4.78 16.04 17.30
C SER A 7 -3.64 16.01 16.28
N TYR A 8 -2.89 14.91 16.23
CA TYR A 8 -1.91 14.67 15.20
C TYR A 8 -2.58 14.05 13.97
N GLN A 9 -2.41 14.71 12.83
CA GLN A 9 -3.01 14.36 11.54
C GLN A 9 -1.97 14.46 10.43
N GLU A 10 -2.17 13.68 9.38
CA GLU A 10 -1.28 13.60 8.22
C GLU A 10 -2.05 13.76 6.91
N ARG A 11 -1.34 13.86 5.80
CA ARG A 11 -1.93 13.92 4.46
C ARG A 11 -1.25 12.91 3.55
N TYR A 12 -2.04 12.16 2.80
CA TYR A 12 -1.56 11.45 1.63
C TYR A 12 -1.44 12.40 0.44
N LEU A 13 -0.41 12.20 -0.39
CA LEU A 13 -0.17 12.95 -1.62
C LEU A 13 0.27 12.00 -2.72
N TYR A 14 -0.43 12.01 -3.85
CA TYR A 14 0.00 11.35 -5.08
C TYR A 14 0.52 12.39 -6.06
N LEU A 15 1.79 12.26 -6.46
CA LEU A 15 2.40 13.07 -7.51
C LEU A 15 2.50 12.22 -8.77
N TYR A 16 2.00 12.74 -9.89
CA TYR A 16 1.99 12.03 -11.17
C TYR A 16 2.21 12.98 -12.35
N ARG A 17 2.67 12.41 -13.47
CA ARG A 17 2.89 13.15 -14.72
C ARG A 17 1.57 13.35 -15.46
N LYS A 18 1.01 14.57 -15.39
CA LYS A 18 -0.29 14.91 -16.03
C LYS A 18 -0.33 14.75 -17.56
N ASN A 19 0.83 14.67 -18.21
CA ASN A 19 0.97 14.42 -19.64
C ASN A 19 1.03 12.91 -19.99
N GLU A 20 1.03 12.04 -18.98
CA GLU A 20 1.03 10.57 -19.14
C GLU A 20 -0.20 9.93 -18.52
N TRP A 21 -0.68 10.45 -17.40
CA TRP A 21 -1.78 9.89 -16.62
C TRP A 21 -2.84 10.93 -16.31
N LYS A 22 -4.09 10.47 -16.18
CA LYS A 22 -5.18 11.24 -15.58
C LYS A 22 -5.81 10.46 -14.43
N VAL A 23 -6.37 11.20 -13.47
CA VAL A 23 -7.19 10.64 -12.40
C VAL A 23 -8.58 10.39 -12.95
N LEU A 24 -9.09 9.17 -12.77
CA LEU A 24 -10.48 8.83 -13.05
C LEU A 24 -11.36 9.14 -11.84
N GLU A 25 -10.88 8.77 -10.66
CA GLU A 25 -11.55 9.01 -9.39
C GLU A 25 -10.53 8.97 -8.25
N ASP A 26 -10.88 9.63 -7.15
CA ASP A 26 -10.19 9.52 -5.88
C ASP A 26 -11.16 9.63 -4.72
N TYR A 27 -10.88 8.90 -3.65
CA TYR A 27 -11.69 8.93 -2.44
C TYR A 27 -10.91 8.41 -1.24
N VAL A 28 -11.36 8.82 -0.06
CA VAL A 28 -10.91 8.24 1.21
C VAL A 28 -11.90 7.15 1.59
N ILE A 29 -11.41 5.98 1.96
CA ILE A 29 -12.27 4.89 2.42
C ILE A 29 -12.99 5.32 3.70
N ASP A 30 -14.31 5.14 3.72
CA ASP A 30 -15.12 5.32 4.93
C ASP A 30 -15.08 4.03 5.75
N ASP A 31 -14.24 4.02 6.79
CA ASP A 31 -14.02 2.85 7.63
C ASP A 31 -15.06 2.67 8.75
N GLN A 32 -16.10 3.51 8.81
CA GLN A 32 -17.16 3.39 9.80
C GLN A 32 -17.83 2.01 9.75
N LYS A 33 -18.14 1.53 8.54
CA LYS A 33 -18.72 0.20 8.31
C LYS A 33 -17.75 -0.94 8.63
N MET A 34 -16.45 -0.66 8.67
CA MET A 34 -15.40 -1.60 9.06
C MET A 34 -15.14 -1.56 10.57
N GLY A 35 -15.83 -0.69 11.32
CA GLY A 35 -15.69 -0.52 12.76
C GLY A 35 -14.54 0.40 13.16
N ASN A 36 -14.28 1.45 12.37
CA ASN A 36 -13.33 2.52 12.66
C ASN A 36 -11.90 2.01 12.97
N LYS A 37 -11.38 1.09 12.15
CA LYS A 37 -10.13 0.36 12.41
C LYS A 37 -8.85 1.13 12.11
N PHE A 38 -8.88 2.10 11.22
CA PHE A 38 -7.67 2.79 10.77
C PHE A 38 -7.40 4.03 11.62
N ILE A 39 -6.14 4.28 12.01
CA ILE A 39 -5.81 5.60 12.58
C ILE A 39 -5.92 6.69 11.52
N ARG A 40 -5.62 6.32 10.28
CA ARG A 40 -5.71 7.14 9.08
C ARG A 40 -6.37 6.35 7.98
N GLU A 41 -7.59 6.72 7.64
CA GLU A 41 -8.36 6.08 6.58
C GLU A 41 -7.57 6.08 5.25
N PRO A 42 -7.54 4.94 4.54
CA PRO A 42 -6.75 4.81 3.32
C PRO A 42 -7.24 5.75 2.21
N TYR A 43 -6.28 6.29 1.43
CA TYR A 43 -6.60 7.17 0.30
C TYR A 43 -6.40 6.45 -1.03
N VAL A 44 -7.49 6.31 -1.77
CA VAL A 44 -7.59 5.59 -3.04
C VAL A 44 -7.56 6.58 -4.19
N VAL A 45 -6.74 6.30 -5.21
CA VAL A 45 -6.74 7.03 -6.47
C VAL A 45 -6.62 6.04 -7.63
N ARG A 46 -7.54 6.14 -8.59
CA ARG A 46 -7.52 5.34 -9.82
C ARG A 46 -7.01 6.17 -10.97
N PHE A 47 -5.94 5.70 -11.59
CA PHE A 47 -5.27 6.35 -12.71
C PHE A 47 -5.57 5.63 -14.02
N GLN A 48 -5.64 6.39 -15.11
CA GLN A 48 -5.66 5.88 -16.49
C GLN A 48 -4.53 6.50 -17.29
N HIS A 49 -3.81 5.67 -18.05
CA HIS A 49 -2.78 6.12 -18.96
C HIS A 49 -3.41 6.81 -20.18
N LEU A 50 -2.92 8.00 -20.53
CA LEU A 50 -3.52 8.84 -21.57
C LEU A 50 -3.40 8.25 -22.98
N ARG A 51 -2.29 7.57 -23.28
CA ARG A 51 -2.04 6.99 -24.62
C ARG A 51 -2.45 5.52 -24.74
N LYS A 52 -2.79 4.88 -23.61
CA LYS A 52 -3.18 3.46 -23.53
C LYS A 52 -4.40 3.38 -22.62
N PRO A 53 -5.61 3.70 -23.10
CA PRO A 53 -6.78 3.82 -22.24
C PRO A 53 -7.18 2.54 -21.49
N ASN A 54 -6.73 1.38 -21.98
CA ASN A 54 -6.87 0.09 -21.32
C ASN A 54 -5.88 -0.13 -20.15
N VAL A 55 -4.86 0.72 -20.02
CA VAL A 55 -3.91 0.68 -18.90
C VAL A 55 -4.44 1.60 -17.80
N LYS A 56 -4.90 0.98 -16.72
CA LYS A 56 -5.37 1.64 -15.52
C LYS A 56 -4.76 0.96 -14.30
N VAL A 57 -4.70 1.68 -13.19
CA VAL A 57 -4.18 1.16 -11.92
C VAL A 57 -4.87 1.90 -10.77
N THR A 58 -5.26 1.14 -9.75
CA THR A 58 -5.79 1.70 -8.51
C THR A 58 -4.71 1.64 -7.44
N LEU A 59 -4.33 2.80 -6.89
CA LEU A 59 -3.36 2.92 -5.80
C LEU A 59 -4.11 3.21 -4.49
N VAL A 60 -3.77 2.46 -3.45
CA VAL A 60 -4.33 2.60 -2.10
C VAL A 60 -3.20 2.94 -1.15
N GLY A 61 -3.24 4.17 -0.64
CA GLY A 61 -2.21 4.75 0.20
C GLY A 61 -2.46 4.43 1.66
N CYS A 62 -1.46 3.85 2.31
CA CYS A 62 -1.55 3.36 3.68
C CYS A 62 -0.39 3.87 4.54
N HIS A 63 -0.72 4.33 5.74
CA HIS A 63 0.24 4.56 6.81
C HIS A 63 -0.40 4.05 8.11
N THR A 64 -0.01 2.87 8.56
CA THR A 64 -0.62 2.21 9.74
C THR A 64 -0.11 2.81 11.04
N GLN A 65 -0.87 2.71 12.13
CA GLN A 65 -0.34 3.03 13.45
C GLN A 65 0.65 1.94 13.89
N PRO A 66 1.89 2.28 14.33
CA PRO A 66 2.88 1.27 14.70
C PRO A 66 2.38 0.27 15.76
N GLN A 67 1.68 0.76 16.79
CA GLN A 67 1.18 -0.09 17.89
C GLN A 67 -0.06 -0.93 17.49
N ASN A 68 -0.64 -0.69 16.31
CA ASN A 68 -1.83 -1.38 15.83
C ASN A 68 -1.65 -1.94 14.40
N ALA A 69 -0.39 -2.05 13.94
CA ALA A 69 -0.04 -2.38 12.56
C ALA A 69 -0.72 -3.67 12.10
N TYR A 70 -0.65 -4.74 12.90
CA TYR A 70 -1.29 -6.03 12.56
C TYR A 70 -2.79 -5.88 12.24
N ASN A 71 -3.56 -5.15 13.05
CA ASN A 71 -5.00 -5.05 12.87
C ASN A 71 -5.36 -4.16 11.68
N GLU A 72 -4.63 -3.06 11.46
CA GLU A 72 -4.84 -2.19 10.29
C GLU A 72 -4.52 -2.94 8.99
N ILE A 73 -3.37 -3.65 8.93
CA ILE A 73 -3.02 -4.47 7.76
C ILE A 73 -4.07 -5.57 7.54
N LYS A 74 -4.49 -6.26 8.60
CA LYS A 74 -5.56 -7.27 8.47
C LYS A 74 -6.85 -6.67 7.91
N THR A 75 -7.23 -5.47 8.36
CA THR A 75 -8.43 -4.78 7.87
C THR A 75 -8.29 -4.41 6.40
N HIS A 76 -7.10 -3.97 5.97
CA HIS A 76 -6.81 -3.75 4.56
C HIS A 76 -7.08 -5.01 3.73
N LEU A 77 -6.55 -6.14 4.16
CA LEU A 77 -6.64 -7.40 3.42
C LEU A 77 -8.05 -7.99 3.40
N CYS A 78 -8.84 -7.80 4.46
CA CYS A 78 -10.15 -8.43 4.58
C CYS A 78 -11.32 -7.55 4.13
N CYS A 79 -11.18 -6.23 4.17
CA CYS A 79 -12.30 -5.30 3.97
C CYS A 79 -12.01 -4.24 2.90
N CYS A 80 -10.85 -3.57 2.99
CA CYS A 80 -10.49 -2.49 2.07
C CYS A 80 -10.40 -2.99 0.62
N LEU A 81 -9.74 -4.12 0.38
CA LEU A 81 -9.63 -4.68 -0.98
C LEU A 81 -11.00 -4.99 -1.58
N ASN A 82 -11.91 -5.59 -0.81
CA ASN A 82 -13.26 -5.88 -1.27
C ASN A 82 -14.05 -4.61 -1.60
N ASP A 83 -13.92 -3.54 -0.80
CA ASP A 83 -14.58 -2.25 -1.07
C ASP A 83 -14.07 -1.64 -2.37
N VAL A 84 -12.74 -1.61 -2.58
CA VAL A 84 -12.12 -1.09 -3.80
C VAL A 84 -12.52 -1.93 -5.02
N SER A 85 -12.40 -3.26 -4.96
CA SER A 85 -12.79 -4.14 -6.06
C SER A 85 -14.28 -4.02 -6.43
N SER A 86 -15.16 -3.86 -5.43
CA SER A 86 -16.60 -3.69 -5.69
C SER A 86 -16.95 -2.38 -6.40
N LYS A 87 -16.16 -1.33 -6.18
CA LYS A 87 -16.32 0.00 -6.80
C LYS A 87 -15.74 0.05 -8.20
N ASP A 88 -14.59 -0.59 -8.41
CA ASP A 88 -13.88 -0.56 -9.68
C ASP A 88 -14.52 -1.44 -10.78
N GLY A 89 -15.43 -2.35 -10.39
CA GLY A 89 -16.09 -3.35 -11.24
C GLY A 89 -15.23 -4.61 -11.44
N GLU A 90 -15.81 -5.67 -12.02
CA GLU A 90 -15.06 -6.88 -12.45
C GLU A 90 -14.13 -6.55 -13.64
N ASN A 91 -13.04 -5.84 -13.39
CA ASN A 91 -12.01 -5.53 -14.37
C ASN A 91 -10.67 -6.09 -13.88
N ASP A 92 -9.84 -6.61 -14.77
CA ASP A 92 -8.48 -7.13 -14.48
C ASP A 92 -7.45 -6.02 -14.15
N GLU A 93 -7.92 -4.87 -13.63
CA GLU A 93 -7.08 -3.73 -13.31
C GLU A 93 -6.33 -3.97 -11.99
N PRO A 94 -5.01 -3.73 -11.92
CA PRO A 94 -4.24 -3.96 -10.71
C PRO A 94 -4.63 -2.97 -9.60
N ILE A 95 -4.92 -3.52 -8.43
CA ILE A 95 -5.03 -2.76 -7.17
C ILE A 95 -3.73 -2.94 -6.39
N ILE A 96 -3.08 -1.83 -6.04
CA ILE A 96 -1.80 -1.80 -5.32
C ILE A 96 -1.99 -1.04 -4.02
N LEU A 97 -1.89 -1.76 -2.91
CA LEU A 97 -1.76 -1.19 -1.58
C LEU A 97 -0.30 -0.83 -1.34
N MET A 98 -0.04 0.40 -0.88
CA MET A 98 1.33 0.89 -0.74
C MET A 98 1.51 1.93 0.36
N GLY A 99 2.68 1.91 0.98
CA GLY A 99 3.12 2.92 1.96
C GLY A 99 3.82 2.30 3.16
N ASP A 100 3.83 3.03 4.28
CA ASP A 100 4.42 2.56 5.54
C ASP A 100 3.42 1.68 6.31
N PHE A 101 3.63 0.37 6.23
CA PHE A 101 2.76 -0.60 6.89
C PHE A 101 3.20 -0.89 8.32
N ASN A 102 4.35 -0.36 8.77
CA ASN A 102 4.99 -0.76 10.03
C ASN A 102 5.10 -2.30 10.15
N ALA A 103 5.25 -3.01 9.02
CA ALA A 103 5.10 -4.46 8.92
C ALA A 103 6.38 -5.27 9.29
N SER A 104 7.12 -4.80 10.29
CA SER A 104 8.35 -5.45 10.76
C SER A 104 8.75 -4.96 12.17
N GLY A 105 9.98 -5.28 12.59
CA GLY A 105 10.56 -4.81 13.84
C GLY A 105 9.73 -5.18 15.07
N SER A 106 9.65 -4.26 16.04
CA SER A 106 8.87 -4.44 17.28
C SER A 106 7.36 -4.26 17.09
N TYR A 107 6.91 -3.79 15.93
CA TYR A 107 5.50 -3.47 15.66
C TYR A 107 4.70 -4.68 15.17
N LEU A 108 5.39 -5.67 14.61
CA LEU A 108 4.77 -6.88 14.10
C LEU A 108 5.60 -8.10 14.48
N ASN A 109 5.08 -8.92 15.37
CA ASN A 109 5.80 -10.13 15.79
C ASN A 109 5.68 -11.26 14.75
N LYS A 110 6.53 -12.29 14.86
CA LYS A 110 6.58 -13.41 13.91
C LYS A 110 5.24 -14.14 13.75
N ARG A 111 4.45 -14.25 14.82
CA ARG A 111 3.14 -14.93 14.79
C ARG A 111 2.11 -14.10 14.03
N GLU A 112 2.09 -12.80 14.26
CA GLU A 112 1.23 -11.86 13.53
C GLU A 112 1.59 -11.81 12.05
N LEU A 113 2.88 -11.73 11.74
CA LEU A 113 3.36 -11.74 10.36
C LEU A 113 2.94 -13.03 9.64
N SER A 114 3.13 -14.20 10.26
CA SER A 114 2.72 -15.48 9.69
C SER A 114 1.20 -15.57 9.45
N LYS A 115 0.38 -14.95 10.31
CA LYS A 115 -1.07 -14.85 10.07
C LYS A 115 -1.39 -13.98 8.86
N LEU A 116 -0.72 -12.84 8.71
CA LEU A 116 -0.87 -11.98 7.54
C LEU A 116 -0.46 -12.74 6.28
N ASP A 117 0.68 -13.43 6.28
CA ASP A 117 1.13 -14.25 5.14
C ASP A 117 0.10 -15.31 4.75
N GLY A 118 -0.55 -15.93 5.74
CA GLY A 118 -1.66 -16.86 5.51
C GLY A 118 -2.87 -16.20 4.84
N ILE A 119 -3.23 -14.99 5.26
CA ILE A 119 -4.32 -14.20 4.65
C ILE A 119 -3.94 -13.81 3.22
N LEU A 120 -2.73 -13.30 2.97
CA LEU A 120 -2.27 -12.94 1.64
C LEU A 120 -2.35 -14.15 0.70
N ARG A 121 -1.77 -15.29 1.11
CA ARG A 121 -1.78 -16.53 0.32
C ARG A 121 -3.20 -17.00 0.00
N LYS A 122 -4.11 -16.93 0.97
CA LYS A 122 -5.51 -17.34 0.77
C LYS A 122 -6.24 -16.46 -0.26
N ASN A 123 -5.85 -15.19 -0.39
CA ASN A 123 -6.46 -14.23 -1.30
C ASN A 123 -5.62 -13.98 -2.57
N ASN A 124 -4.66 -14.85 -2.89
CA ASN A 124 -3.75 -14.69 -4.05
C ASN A 124 -2.96 -13.35 -4.05
N LEU A 125 -2.72 -12.78 -2.88
CA LEU A 125 -1.94 -11.56 -2.70
C LEU A 125 -0.49 -11.90 -2.33
N ILE A 126 0.41 -10.96 -2.61
CA ILE A 126 1.81 -11.07 -2.22
C ILE A 126 2.34 -9.77 -1.61
N TRP A 127 3.37 -9.90 -0.77
CA TRP A 127 4.22 -8.78 -0.40
C TRP A 127 5.15 -8.45 -1.57
N GLY A 128 5.08 -7.22 -2.08
CA GLY A 128 6.02 -6.75 -3.11
C GLY A 128 7.40 -6.45 -2.56
N ILE A 129 7.54 -6.13 -1.27
CA ILE A 129 8.83 -5.98 -0.59
C ILE A 129 9.03 -7.17 0.34
N GLN A 130 10.19 -7.84 0.26
CA GLN A 130 10.49 -9.03 1.06
C GLN A 130 10.70 -8.67 2.54
N HIS A 131 10.39 -9.60 3.46
CA HIS A 131 10.56 -9.35 4.90
C HIS A 131 12.02 -9.10 5.33
N SER A 132 12.99 -9.57 4.54
CA SER A 132 14.42 -9.35 4.74
C SER A 132 14.93 -8.00 4.21
N SER A 133 14.07 -7.18 3.59
CA SER A 133 14.48 -5.86 3.09
C SER A 133 14.69 -4.87 4.24
N ASN A 134 15.55 -3.88 4.05
CA ASN A 134 15.61 -2.70 4.91
C ASN A 134 15.00 -1.52 4.16
N THR A 135 13.90 -0.97 4.68
CA THR A 135 13.22 0.21 4.09
C THR A 135 13.49 1.48 4.89
N THR A 136 14.40 1.44 5.87
CA THR A 136 14.70 2.55 6.77
C THR A 136 16.11 3.09 6.55
N LEU A 137 16.31 4.36 6.90
CA LEU A 137 17.65 4.95 7.03
C LEU A 137 18.26 4.76 8.42
N ALA A 138 17.44 4.38 9.40
CA ALA A 138 17.92 4.16 10.76
C ALA A 138 18.81 2.90 10.79
N ALA A 139 19.68 2.80 11.79
CA ALA A 139 20.61 1.66 11.93
C ALA A 139 19.92 0.29 12.12
N ARG A 140 18.58 0.23 12.21
CA ARG A 140 17.83 -1.01 12.37
C ARG A 140 17.23 -1.43 11.04
N ASP A 141 17.61 -2.61 10.58
CA ASP A 141 17.03 -3.22 9.38
C ASP A 141 15.60 -3.65 9.65
N ALA A 142 14.64 -2.98 9.00
CA ALA A 142 13.23 -3.33 9.08
C ALA A 142 12.53 -3.07 7.74
N ALA A 143 11.68 -4.01 7.33
CA ALA A 143 10.81 -3.88 6.17
C ALA A 143 9.45 -3.28 6.58
N TYR A 144 9.43 -2.02 6.96
CA TYR A 144 8.21 -1.31 7.36
C TYR A 144 7.34 -0.96 6.15
N ASP A 145 7.95 -0.43 5.10
CA ASP A 145 7.30 -0.02 3.86
C ASP A 145 7.03 -1.22 2.97
N ARG A 146 5.82 -1.29 2.42
CA ARG A 146 5.37 -2.46 1.65
C ARG A 146 4.55 -2.04 0.44
N PHE A 147 4.56 -2.96 -0.53
CA PHE A 147 3.51 -3.08 -1.53
C PHE A 147 2.73 -4.37 -1.27
N ILE A 148 1.42 -4.35 -1.48
CA ILE A 148 0.58 -5.56 -1.51
C ILE A 148 -0.31 -5.48 -2.75
N PHE A 149 -0.34 -6.56 -3.52
CA PHE A 149 -1.10 -6.67 -4.76
C PHE A 149 -1.29 -8.14 -5.14
N GLU A 150 -2.16 -8.39 -6.11
CA GLU A 150 -2.40 -9.74 -6.61
C GLU A 150 -1.19 -10.32 -7.32
N LYS A 151 -0.95 -11.62 -7.08
CA LYS A 151 0.16 -12.35 -7.70
C LYS A 151 0.08 -12.37 -9.22
N ALA A 152 -1.14 -12.40 -9.78
CA ALA A 152 -1.37 -12.38 -11.22
C ALA A 152 -0.85 -11.08 -11.86
N SER A 153 -1.00 -9.95 -11.17
CA SER A 153 -0.60 -8.63 -11.66
C SER A 153 0.92 -8.43 -11.77
N VAL A 154 1.74 -9.30 -11.18
CA VAL A 154 3.21 -9.19 -11.21
C VAL A 154 3.74 -9.11 -12.64
N ARG A 155 3.33 -10.07 -13.49
CA ARG A 155 3.90 -10.22 -14.83
C ARG A 155 3.38 -9.18 -15.80
N GLU A 156 2.13 -8.77 -15.63
CA GLU A 156 1.44 -7.90 -16.57
C GLU A 156 1.62 -6.42 -16.23
N TRP A 157 1.64 -6.08 -14.94
CA TRP A 157 1.50 -4.69 -14.50
C TRP A 157 2.64 -4.16 -13.64
N ILE A 158 3.19 -4.98 -12.74
CA ILE A 158 3.99 -4.47 -11.61
C ILE A 158 5.51 -4.64 -11.79
N GLY A 159 5.95 -5.58 -12.64
CA GLY A 159 7.38 -5.76 -12.92
C GLY A 159 8.20 -6.06 -11.66
N HIS A 160 9.28 -5.30 -11.43
CA HIS A 160 10.16 -5.47 -10.28
C HIS A 160 9.90 -4.44 -9.19
N THR A 161 9.67 -4.93 -7.97
CA THR A 161 9.63 -4.14 -6.74
C THR A 161 10.99 -4.19 -6.04
N ARG A 162 11.46 -3.04 -5.56
CA ARG A 162 12.74 -2.93 -4.83
C ARG A 162 12.75 -1.75 -3.88
N VAL A 163 13.65 -1.79 -2.91
CA VAL A 163 13.99 -0.60 -2.11
C VAL A 163 14.92 0.29 -2.93
N TRP A 164 14.68 1.61 -2.88
CA TRP A 164 15.59 2.61 -3.44
C TRP A 164 16.40 3.26 -2.31
N ARG A 165 17.68 2.93 -2.23
CA ARG A 165 18.65 3.52 -1.29
C ARG A 165 19.21 4.82 -1.87
N PHE A 166 18.45 5.89 -1.71
CA PHE A 166 18.88 7.21 -2.21
C PHE A 166 20.12 7.74 -1.47
N ASP A 167 20.29 7.36 -0.21
CA ASP A 167 21.47 7.67 0.60
C ASP A 167 22.75 7.10 0.01
N GLU A 168 22.70 5.90 -0.59
CA GLU A 168 23.84 5.29 -1.27
C GLU A 168 24.01 5.81 -2.71
N ALA A 169 22.90 5.96 -3.44
CA ALA A 169 22.92 6.36 -4.84
C ALA A 169 23.53 7.75 -5.06
N TRP A 170 23.32 8.68 -4.12
CA TRP A 170 23.75 10.07 -4.28
C TRP A 170 25.19 10.29 -3.78
N ILE A 171 25.77 9.32 -3.05
CA ILE A 171 27.18 9.34 -2.64
C ILE A 171 28.10 8.96 -3.82
N ASN A 172 27.64 8.07 -4.70
CA ASN A 172 28.43 7.56 -5.83
C ASN A 172 28.37 8.45 -7.09
N GLU A 173 27.68 9.59 -7.03
CA GLU A 173 27.62 10.58 -8.12
C GLU A 173 28.57 11.78 -7.91
N LYS A 174 29.49 11.68 -6.94
CA LYS A 174 30.61 12.62 -6.73
C LYS A 174 31.95 11.96 -7.02
#